data_AF-A0A534FLH4-F1
#
_entry.id   AF-A0A534FLH4-F1
#
_cell.length_a   1.000
_cell.length_b   1.000
_cell.length_c   1.000
_cell.angle_alpha   90.00
_cell.angle_beta   90.00
_cell.angle_gamma   90.00
#
_symmetry.space_group_name_H-M   'P 1'
#
loop_
_entity.id
_entity.type
_entity.pdbx_description
1 polymer ?
#
loop_
_entity_poly.entity_id
_entity_poly.type
_entity_poly.pdbx_seq_one_letter_code
_entity_poly.pdbx_strand_id
1 'polypeptide(L)'
;MAGAGGRARRGSAGDPPPLAARVFAALADARFHSGEELSSALGVSRSAVWKATGTLRELGVTVHAVRNRGYRIPETAEPLEAAKIRDRLPREDRERVRTLETVWSTSSTNTVLLARANPPIGTSEVLLAEHQSAGRGRRGRAWLAPPGGAICLSLSWTFREV
;
A
#
# COMPACT_ATOMS: atom_id res chain seq x y z
N MET A 1 14.16 -12.05 26.19
CA MET A 1 13.41 -10.80 25.98
C MET A 1 12.78 -10.87 24.59
N ALA A 2 11.62 -11.53 24.50
CA ALA A 2 11.02 -11.97 23.25
C ALA A 2 10.06 -10.92 22.66
N GLY A 3 9.99 -10.90 21.33
CA GLY A 3 9.45 -9.84 20.51
C GLY A 3 7.93 -9.65 20.61
N ALA A 4 7.53 -8.39 20.64
CA ALA A 4 6.18 -7.98 20.32
C ALA A 4 5.97 -8.16 18.81
N GLY A 5 5.46 -9.33 18.42
CA GLY A 5 4.87 -9.55 17.11
C GLY A 5 3.70 -8.59 16.93
N GLY A 6 3.95 -7.47 16.24
CA GLY A 6 2.89 -6.59 15.79
C GLY A 6 2.00 -7.37 14.85
N ARG A 7 0.87 -7.87 15.35
CA ARG A 7 -0.24 -8.34 14.54
C ARG A 7 -0.53 -7.19 13.56
N ALA A 8 -0.24 -7.39 12.29
CA ALA A 8 -0.85 -6.59 11.24
C ALA A 8 -2.35 -6.68 11.51
N ARG A 9 -2.95 -5.58 11.97
CA ARG A 9 -4.41 -5.50 12.06
C ARG A 9 -4.89 -5.80 10.65
N ARG A 10 -5.51 -6.97 10.45
CA ARG A 10 -6.40 -7.14 9.30
C ARG A 10 -7.37 -5.98 9.44
N GLY A 11 -7.28 -4.99 8.55
CA GLY A 11 -8.40 -4.11 8.33
C GLY A 11 -9.59 -5.03 8.12
N SER A 12 -10.66 -4.84 8.90
CA SER A 12 -11.88 -5.57 8.63
C SER A 12 -12.24 -5.28 7.17
N ALA A 13 -12.78 -6.27 6.45
CA ALA A 13 -13.06 -6.14 5.01
C ALA A 13 -14.09 -5.03 4.65
N GLY A 14 -14.49 -4.18 5.61
CA GLY A 14 -15.38 -3.04 5.42
C GLY A 14 -14.89 -1.71 6.01
N ASP A 15 -13.73 -1.63 6.69
CA ASP A 15 -13.23 -0.34 7.16
C ASP A 15 -12.61 0.45 5.99
N PRO A 16 -12.95 1.74 5.83
CA PRO A 16 -12.34 2.56 4.80
C PRO A 16 -10.83 2.65 5.05
N PRO A 17 -10.01 2.73 3.98
CA PRO A 17 -8.58 2.84 4.13
C PRO A 17 -8.21 4.11 4.93
N PRO A 18 -7.04 4.14 5.60
CA PRO A 18 -6.61 5.28 6.39
C PRO A 18 -6.68 6.58 5.60
N LEU A 19 -6.95 7.71 6.28
CA LEU A 19 -7.12 8.99 5.59
C LEU A 19 -5.90 9.38 4.73
N ALA A 20 -4.68 9.06 5.17
CA ALA A 20 -3.47 9.25 4.36
C ALA A 20 -3.54 8.52 3.02
N ALA A 21 -4.04 7.28 3.00
CA ALA A 21 -4.23 6.50 1.77
C ALA A 21 -5.23 7.15 0.82
N ARG A 22 -6.34 7.66 1.38
CA ARG A 22 -7.40 8.32 0.61
C ARG A 22 -6.92 9.65 0.02
N VAL A 23 -6.15 10.42 0.78
CA VAL A 23 -5.52 11.66 0.29
C VAL A 23 -4.45 11.37 -0.76
N PHE A 24 -3.65 10.31 -0.57
CA PHE A 24 -2.67 9.88 -1.57
C PHE A 24 -3.36 9.57 -2.91
N ALA A 25 -4.41 8.74 -2.88
CA ALA A 25 -5.19 8.41 -4.07
C ALA A 25 -5.80 9.65 -4.76
N ALA A 26 -6.33 10.60 -3.97
CA ALA A 26 -6.89 11.84 -4.52
C ALA A 26 -5.84 12.77 -5.17
N LEU A 27 -4.59 12.72 -4.71
CA LEU A 27 -3.49 13.54 -5.23
C LEU A 27 -2.64 12.83 -6.29
N ALA A 28 -2.97 11.59 -6.64
CA ALA A 28 -2.16 10.73 -7.49
C ALA A 28 -2.16 11.16 -8.98
N ASP A 29 -3.03 12.09 -9.36
CA ASP A 29 -3.20 12.58 -10.74
C ASP A 29 -2.23 13.72 -11.15
N ALA A 30 -1.25 14.02 -10.30
CA ALA A 30 -0.27 15.10 -10.46
C ALA A 30 -0.84 16.53 -10.53
N ARG A 31 -2.13 16.73 -10.25
CA ARG A 31 -2.78 18.05 -10.26
C ARG A 31 -2.83 18.66 -8.87
N PHE A 32 -3.03 19.97 -8.83
CA PHE A 32 -3.31 20.65 -7.57
C PHE A 32 -4.77 20.48 -7.20
N HIS A 33 -5.01 20.12 -5.94
CA HIS A 33 -6.32 20.06 -5.31
C HIS A 33 -6.31 20.94 -4.06
N SER A 34 -7.27 21.84 -3.96
CA SER A 34 -7.44 22.70 -2.80
C SER A 34 -7.77 21.87 -1.55
N GLY A 35 -7.45 22.42 -0.37
CA GLY A 35 -7.85 21.78 0.89
C GLY A 35 -9.36 21.65 1.03
N GLU A 36 -10.13 22.55 0.41
CA GLU A 36 -11.59 22.52 0.35
C GLU A 36 -12.11 21.37 -0.50
N GLU A 37 -11.61 21.24 -1.73
CA GLU A 37 -11.96 20.14 -2.65
C GLU A 37 -11.68 18.79 -2.00
N LEU A 38 -10.49 18.60 -1.42
CA LEU A 38 -10.14 17.36 -0.72
C LEU A 38 -11.02 17.12 0.51
N SER A 39 -11.33 18.16 1.28
CA SER A 39 -12.18 18.04 2.47
C SER A 39 -13.61 17.62 2.12
N SER A 40 -14.17 18.22 1.07
CA SER A 40 -15.51 17.92 0.56
C SER A 40 -15.57 16.52 -0.03
N ALA A 41 -14.63 16.19 -0.94
CA ALA A 41 -14.59 14.89 -1.61
C ALA A 41 -14.37 13.73 -0.64
N LEU A 42 -13.59 13.94 0.44
CA LEU A 42 -13.29 12.90 1.42
C LEU A 42 -14.21 12.93 2.66
N GLY A 43 -15.12 13.91 2.77
CA GLY A 43 -16.01 14.03 3.93
C GLY A 43 -15.27 14.22 5.25
N VAL A 44 -14.18 14.99 5.26
CA VAL A 44 -13.35 15.26 6.45
C VAL A 44 -13.04 16.75 6.58
N SER A 45 -12.52 17.21 7.71
CA SER A 45 -12.11 18.60 7.86
C SER A 45 -10.85 18.94 7.06
N ARG A 46 -10.65 20.23 6.70
CA ARG A 46 -9.40 20.72 6.10
C ARG A 46 -8.17 20.44 6.99
N SER A 47 -8.34 20.49 8.31
CA SER A 47 -7.27 20.16 9.25
C SER A 47 -6.91 18.67 9.25
N ALA A 48 -7.87 17.78 9.00
CA ALA A 48 -7.61 16.36 8.81
C ALA A 48 -6.86 16.09 7.50
N VAL A 49 -7.21 16.78 6.41
CA VAL A 49 -6.43 16.74 5.16
C VAL A 49 -5.00 17.21 5.41
N TRP A 50 -4.80 18.34 6.10
CA TRP A 50 -3.47 18.82 6.45
C TRP A 50 -2.65 17.78 7.22
N LYS A 51 -3.22 17.18 8.27
CA LYS A 51 -2.58 16.09 9.03
C LYS A 51 -2.21 14.91 8.14
N ALA A 52 -3.12 14.47 7.27
CA ALA A 52 -2.88 13.37 6.34
C ALA A 52 -1.74 13.68 5.35
N THR A 53 -1.66 14.91 4.81
CA THR A 53 -0.51 15.31 3.98
C THR A 53 0.80 15.36 4.77
N GLY A 54 0.74 15.67 6.08
CA GLY A 54 1.88 15.55 6.99
C GLY A 54 2.37 14.11 7.10
N THR A 55 1.45 13.17 7.37
CA THR A 55 1.76 11.73 7.41
C THR A 55 2.35 11.23 6.08
N LEU A 56 1.83 11.68 4.93
CA LEU A 56 2.41 11.31 3.64
C LEU A 56 3.86 11.77 3.48
N ARG A 57 4.18 12.99 3.93
CA ARG A 57 5.56 13.50 3.94
C ARG A 57 6.47 12.71 4.88
N GLU A 58 5.97 12.34 6.06
CA GLU A 58 6.70 11.48 7.02
C GLU A 58 7.01 10.09 6.43
N LEU A 59 6.12 9.56 5.60
CA LEU A 59 6.33 8.32 4.86
C LEU A 59 7.24 8.48 3.62
N GLY A 60 7.74 9.70 3.36
CA GLY A 60 8.65 9.99 2.25
C GLY A 60 7.98 10.39 0.93
N VAL A 61 6.65 10.58 0.90
CA VAL A 61 5.95 11.09 -0.29
C VAL A 61 6.23 12.57 -0.46
N THR A 62 6.64 12.98 -1.66
CA THR A 62 6.78 14.40 -1.99
C THR A 62 5.42 15.05 -2.19
N VAL A 63 4.98 15.86 -1.21
CA VAL A 63 3.72 16.63 -1.30
C VAL A 63 4.02 18.12 -1.35
N HIS A 64 3.73 18.76 -2.49
CA HIS A 64 3.85 20.21 -2.65
C HIS A 64 2.60 20.88 -2.08
N ALA A 65 2.78 21.95 -1.32
CA ALA A 65 1.70 22.80 -0.83
C ALA A 65 1.93 24.24 -1.28
N VAL A 66 0.96 24.82 -1.98
CA VAL A 66 1.02 26.20 -2.47
C VAL A 66 -0.16 26.98 -1.90
N ARG A 67 0.14 28.13 -1.29
CA ARG A 67 -0.88 29.04 -0.73
C ARG A 67 -1.91 29.40 -1.80
N ASN A 68 -3.19 29.37 -1.45
CA ASN A 68 -4.33 29.65 -2.35
C ASN A 68 -4.47 28.70 -3.55
N ARG A 69 -3.71 27.59 -3.61
CA ARG A 69 -3.80 26.59 -4.70
C ARG A 69 -4.02 25.18 -4.18
N GLY A 70 -3.48 24.84 -3.00
CA GLY A 70 -3.67 23.54 -2.37
C GLY A 70 -2.47 22.62 -2.45
N TYR A 71 -2.73 21.33 -2.60
CA TYR A 71 -1.75 20.25 -2.51
C TYR A 71 -1.62 19.50 -3.83
N ARG A 72 -0.43 18.98 -4.12
CA ARG A 72 -0.22 17.99 -5.18
C ARG A 72 0.91 17.02 -4.82
N ILE A 73 0.85 15.82 -5.37
CA ILE A 73 2.03 14.97 -5.58
C ILE A 73 2.56 15.34 -6.99
N PRO A 74 3.85 15.62 -7.19
CA PRO A 74 4.34 16.13 -8.47
C PRO A 74 4.38 15.07 -9.58
N GLU A 75 4.58 13.80 -9.22
CA GLU A 75 4.59 12.66 -10.13
C GLU A 75 3.24 11.94 -10.09
N THR A 76 2.82 11.42 -11.24
CA THR A 76 1.63 10.57 -11.30
C THR A 76 1.91 9.26 -10.56
N ALA A 77 1.00 8.89 -9.68
CA ALA A 77 1.01 7.58 -9.03
C ALA A 77 -0.25 6.81 -9.43
N GLU A 78 -0.16 5.48 -9.46
CA GLU A 78 -1.33 4.61 -9.56
C GLU A 78 -1.41 3.82 -8.26
N PRO A 79 -2.36 4.14 -7.36
CA PRO A 79 -2.55 3.38 -6.14
C PRO A 79 -2.82 1.91 -6.44
N LEU A 80 -2.26 1.03 -5.60
CA LEU A 80 -2.39 -0.40 -5.75
C LEU A 80 -3.83 -0.86 -5.51
N GLU A 81 -4.44 -1.44 -6.54
CA GLU A 81 -5.79 -1.97 -6.50
C GLU A 81 -5.83 -3.44 -6.89
N ALA A 82 -6.08 -4.32 -5.92
CA ALA A 82 -6.04 -5.76 -6.12
C ALA A 82 -6.92 -6.25 -7.28
N ALA A 83 -8.14 -5.70 -7.41
CA ALA A 83 -9.06 -6.05 -8.49
C ALA A 83 -8.49 -5.69 -9.87
N LYS A 84 -8.03 -4.44 -10.05
CA LYS A 84 -7.43 -3.99 -11.31
C LYS A 84 -6.20 -4.82 -11.69
N ILE A 85 -5.34 -5.13 -10.72
CA ILE A 85 -4.16 -5.97 -10.95
C ILE A 85 -4.60 -7.37 -11.39
N ARG A 86 -5.53 -8.00 -10.66
CA ARG A 86 -6.06 -9.33 -10.98
C ARG A 86 -6.71 -9.37 -12.37
N ASP A 87 -7.44 -8.33 -12.75
CA ASP A 87 -8.13 -8.22 -14.03
C ASP A 87 -7.18 -8.11 -15.23
N ARG A 88 -5.96 -7.61 -15.00
CA ARG A 88 -4.90 -7.54 -16.01
C ARG A 88 -4.02 -8.80 -16.08
N LEU A 89 -4.17 -9.74 -15.14
CA LEU A 89 -3.45 -11.01 -15.22
C LEU A 89 -3.98 -11.88 -16.38
N PRO A 90 -3.08 -12.55 -17.13
CA PRO A 90 -3.47 -13.64 -18.02
C PRO A 90 -4.32 -14.68 -17.30
N ARG A 91 -5.21 -15.34 -18.03
CA ARG A 91 -6.16 -16.30 -17.44
C ARG A 91 -5.45 -17.41 -16.65
N GLU A 92 -4.40 -17.98 -17.22
CA GLU A 92 -3.64 -19.07 -16.60
C GLU A 92 -3.00 -18.65 -15.26
N ASP A 93 -2.45 -17.43 -15.19
CA ASP A 93 -1.87 -16.89 -13.96
C ASP A 93 -2.96 -16.58 -12.93
N ARG A 94 -4.09 -16.02 -13.37
CA ARG A 94 -5.21 -15.68 -12.50
C ARG A 94 -5.78 -16.91 -11.79
N GLU A 95 -5.82 -18.05 -12.47
CA GLU A 95 -6.27 -19.33 -11.90
C GLU A 95 -5.28 -19.87 -10.86
N ARG A 96 -3.98 -19.59 -11.01
CA ARG A 96 -2.93 -19.97 -10.04
C ARG A 96 -2.87 -19.02 -8.84
N VAL A 97 -3.20 -17.74 -9.02
CA VAL A 97 -3.21 -16.74 -7.95
C VAL A 97 -4.48 -16.89 -7.10
N ARG A 98 -4.38 -17.70 -6.05
CA ARG A 98 -5.46 -17.97 -5.10
C ARG A 98 -5.90 -16.70 -4.39
N THR A 99 -4.95 -15.91 -3.88
CA THR A 99 -5.22 -14.62 -3.24
C THR A 99 -4.33 -13.54 -3.84
N LEU A 100 -4.90 -12.35 -4.02
CA LEU A 100 -4.17 -11.14 -4.39
C LEU A 100 -4.70 -10.02 -3.52
N GLU A 101 -3.85 -9.53 -2.62
CA GLU A 101 -4.20 -8.51 -1.63
C GLU A 101 -3.33 -7.27 -1.84
N THR A 102 -3.94 -6.10 -1.69
CA THR A 102 -3.24 -4.80 -1.64
C THR A 102 -3.53 -4.17 -0.29
N VAL A 103 -2.49 -3.72 0.42
CA VAL A 103 -2.63 -3.02 1.71
C VAL A 103 -1.94 -1.67 1.68
N TRP A 104 -2.47 -0.69 2.42
CA TRP A 104 -1.83 0.61 2.53
C TRP A 104 -0.46 0.54 3.22
N SER A 105 -0.35 -0.22 4.30
CA SER A 105 0.91 -0.32 5.04
C SER A 105 1.00 -1.63 5.79
N THR A 106 2.20 -2.18 5.86
CA THR A 106 2.54 -3.38 6.64
C THR A 106 3.96 -3.26 7.20
N SER A 107 4.38 -4.17 8.08
CA SER A 107 5.78 -4.26 8.49
C SER A 107 6.65 -4.74 7.33
N SER A 108 6.29 -5.86 6.72
CA SER A 108 6.93 -6.43 5.52
C SER A 108 5.95 -7.39 4.86
N THR A 109 5.76 -7.28 3.54
CA THR A 109 4.94 -8.19 2.73
C THR A 109 5.44 -9.63 2.88
N ASN A 110 6.75 -9.83 2.89
CA ASN A 110 7.37 -11.15 3.02
C ASN A 110 7.13 -11.75 4.41
N THR A 111 7.30 -10.96 5.47
CA THR A 111 7.02 -11.42 6.85
C THR A 111 5.55 -11.79 7.02
N VAL A 112 4.63 -11.05 6.41
CA VAL A 112 3.19 -11.37 6.47
C VAL A 112 2.89 -12.68 5.77
N LEU A 113 3.42 -12.92 4.57
CA LEU A 113 3.17 -14.18 3.85
C LEU A 113 3.84 -15.38 4.52
N LEU A 114 5.06 -15.23 5.06
CA LEU A 114 5.74 -16.29 5.81
C LEU A 114 5.00 -16.74 7.08
N ALA A 115 4.16 -15.86 7.65
CA ALA A 115 3.36 -16.20 8.82
C ALA A 115 2.04 -16.92 8.48
N ARG A 116 1.70 -17.06 7.18
CA ARG A 116 0.51 -17.78 6.70
C ARG A 116 0.85 -19.25 6.44
N ALA A 117 -0.18 -20.09 6.37
CA ALA A 117 -0.02 -21.44 5.86
C ALA A 117 0.43 -21.38 4.39
N ASN A 118 1.28 -22.33 3.99
CA ASN A 118 1.70 -22.44 2.60
C ASN A 118 0.48 -22.67 1.69
N PRO A 119 0.45 -22.05 0.49
CA PRO A 119 -0.61 -22.31 -0.47
C PRO A 119 -0.59 -23.77 -0.94
N PRO A 120 -1.72 -24.31 -1.43
CA PRO A 120 -1.73 -25.58 -2.14
C PRO A 120 -0.69 -25.61 -3.28
N ILE A 121 -0.13 -26.79 -3.55
CA ILE A 121 0.81 -27.01 -4.66
C ILE A 121 0.20 -26.50 -5.97
N GLY A 122 0.97 -25.73 -6.72
CA GLY A 122 0.54 -25.15 -8.00
C GLY A 122 -0.30 -23.87 -7.87
N THR A 123 -0.50 -23.35 -6.65
CA THR A 123 -1.18 -22.07 -6.41
C THR A 123 -0.26 -21.08 -5.68
N SER A 124 -0.61 -19.80 -5.75
CA SER A 124 0.11 -18.71 -5.10
C SER A 124 -0.78 -17.82 -4.26
N GLU A 125 -0.19 -17.22 -3.22
CA GLU A 125 -0.74 -16.06 -2.51
C GLU A 125 0.15 -14.85 -2.78
N VAL A 126 -0.45 -13.72 -3.14
CA VAL A 126 0.25 -12.49 -3.47
C VAL A 126 -0.19 -11.37 -2.53
N LEU A 127 0.78 -10.66 -1.97
CA LEU A 127 0.54 -9.47 -1.15
C LEU A 127 1.40 -8.32 -1.67
N LEU A 128 0.73 -7.20 -1.96
CA LEU A 128 1.37 -5.94 -2.27
C LEU A 128 1.07 -4.92 -1.16
N ALA A 129 2.01 -4.00 -0.93
CA ALA A 129 1.83 -2.88 -0.02
C ALA A 129 2.30 -1.57 -0.64
N GLU A 130 1.61 -0.47 -0.36
CA GLU A 130 2.09 0.87 -0.71
C GLU A 130 3.33 1.24 0.13
N HIS A 131 3.38 0.77 1.38
CA HIS A 131 4.48 1.07 2.29
C HIS A 131 4.84 -0.10 3.21
N GLN A 132 6.13 -0.26 3.49
CA GLN A 132 6.66 -1.20 4.47
C GLN A 132 7.44 -0.49 5.57
N SER A 133 6.94 -0.51 6.80
CA SER A 133 7.62 0.15 7.94
C SER A 133 8.87 -0.57 8.43
N ALA A 134 9.00 -1.85 8.10
CA ALA A 134 10.14 -2.70 8.44
C ALA A 134 10.56 -3.54 7.22
N GLY A 135 10.57 -2.93 6.03
CA GLY A 135 11.06 -3.55 4.80
C GLY A 135 12.50 -4.01 4.97
N ARG A 136 12.82 -5.23 4.50
CA ARG A 136 14.15 -5.83 4.66
C ARG A 136 14.72 -6.22 3.30
N GLY A 137 15.90 -5.73 3.02
CA GLY A 137 16.77 -6.21 1.94
C GLY A 137 17.68 -7.34 2.41
N ARG A 138 18.64 -7.69 1.55
CA ARG A 138 19.62 -8.75 1.85
C ARG A 138 20.58 -8.31 2.95
N ARG A 139 21.12 -9.28 3.68
CA ARG A 139 22.16 -9.08 4.72
C ARG A 139 21.75 -8.05 5.78
N GLY A 140 20.46 -8.00 6.12
CA GLY A 140 19.92 -7.15 7.17
C GLY A 140 19.73 -5.68 6.81
N ARG A 141 19.99 -5.26 5.57
CA ARG A 141 19.75 -3.87 5.14
C ARG A 141 18.26 -3.52 5.17
N ALA A 142 17.93 -2.28 5.50
CA ALA A 142 16.56 -1.77 5.35
C ALA A 142 16.20 -1.64 3.87
N TRP A 143 14.95 -1.93 3.53
CA TRP A 143 14.35 -1.61 2.23
C TRP A 143 13.35 -0.49 2.44
N LEU A 144 13.65 0.69 1.91
CA LEU A 144 12.85 1.91 2.04
C LEU A 144 12.11 2.14 0.73
N ALA A 145 10.78 2.26 0.82
CA ALA A 145 9.91 2.56 -0.31
C ALA A 145 8.77 3.46 0.20
N PRO A 146 8.75 4.75 -0.18
CA PRO A 146 7.59 5.59 0.08
C PRO A 146 6.40 5.12 -0.77
N PRO A 147 5.16 5.41 -0.38
CA PRO A 147 3.97 5.18 -1.21
C PRO A 147 4.16 5.72 -2.64
N GLY A 148 3.82 4.90 -3.64
CA GLY A 148 4.04 5.20 -5.06
C GLY A 148 5.49 5.17 -5.56
N GLY A 149 6.49 4.99 -4.69
CA GLY A 149 7.91 5.03 -5.07
C GLY A 149 8.48 3.69 -5.56
N ALA A 150 7.90 2.57 -5.16
CA ALA A 150 8.29 1.23 -5.61
C ALA A 150 7.17 0.21 -5.38
N ILE A 151 7.22 -0.90 -6.12
CA ILE A 151 6.31 -2.03 -5.90
C ILE A 151 6.87 -2.90 -4.76
N CYS A 152 6.26 -2.82 -3.58
CA CYS A 152 6.54 -3.77 -2.49
C CYS A 152 5.64 -4.99 -2.64
N LEU A 153 6.17 -6.09 -3.17
CA LEU A 153 5.43 -7.32 -3.45
C LEU A 153 6.12 -8.53 -2.82
N SER A 154 5.34 -9.48 -2.33
CA SER A 154 5.77 -10.84 -2.04
C SER A 154 4.79 -11.84 -2.64
N LEU A 155 5.31 -13.02 -3.01
CA LEU A 155 4.56 -14.14 -3.54
C LEU A 155 4.93 -15.39 -2.75
N SER A 156 3.92 -16.08 -2.20
CA SER A 156 4.09 -17.39 -1.57
C SER A 156 3.79 -18.48 -2.59
N TRP A 157 4.65 -19.50 -2.64
CA TRP A 157 4.55 -20.63 -3.57
C TRP A 157 4.99 -21.92 -2.91
N THR A 158 4.32 -23.02 -3.25
CA THR A 158 4.68 -24.37 -2.79
C THR A 158 5.18 -25.19 -3.96
N PHE A 159 6.46 -25.57 -3.92
CA PHE A 159 7.06 -26.47 -4.90
C PHE A 159 6.63 -27.91 -4.65
N ARG A 160 6.51 -28.69 -5.73
CA ARG A 160 6.34 -30.14 -5.62
C ARG A 160 7.71 -30.75 -5.30
N GLU A 161 7.77 -31.65 -4.33
CA GLU A 161 8.95 -32.48 -4.11
C GLU A 161 9.12 -33.41 -5.33
N VAL A 162 10.34 -33.48 -5.84
CA VAL A 162 10.72 -34.30 -7.00
C VAL A 162 11.15 -35.67 -6.52
#